data_AF-A0ABD5QKH5-F1
#
_entry.id   AF-A0ABD5QKH5-F1
#
_cell.length_a   1.000
_cell.length_b   1.000
_cell.length_c   1.000
_cell.angle_alpha   90.00
_cell.angle_beta   90.00
_cell.angle_gamma   90.00
#
_symmetry.space_group_name_H-M   'P 1'
#
loop_
_entity.id
_entity.type
_entity.pdbx_description
1 polymer ?
#
loop_
_entity_poly.entity_id
_entity_poly.type
_entity_poly.pdbx_seq_one_letter_code
_entity_poly.pdbx_strand_id
1 'polypeptide(L)'
;MVDESEFMISEEERERLVAEGIEEFPVEFPKYTTQLLNPANRFAQSTRDDVVGNMNELIEKFREEHPEGTFEDWVDFYFENYDGQKRINDATEKMYPMVRKMKDAFEEVDREMTQDFVRDLVLFKTYEGFDIQEAILRKLGEKFDEETRRATIIEERKGIDGFIGNQPVQVKAETYKDNLQDNIRVPIVYYDENKTNKGMMVDISELTEELEGDRWE
;
A
#
# COMPACT_ATOMS: atom_id res chain seq x y z
N MET A 1 -40.55 -12.23 -1.51
CA MET A 1 -40.03 -10.85 -1.43
C MET A 1 -38.57 -10.97 -1.84
N VAL A 2 -38.22 -10.43 -3.00
CA VAL A 2 -36.82 -10.30 -3.41
C VAL A 2 -36.24 -9.23 -2.49
N ASP A 3 -35.07 -9.49 -1.93
CA ASP A 3 -34.37 -8.57 -1.05
C ASP A 3 -34.14 -7.23 -1.79
N GLU A 4 -34.73 -6.13 -1.32
CA GLU A 4 -34.57 -4.80 -1.92
C GLU A 4 -33.12 -4.27 -1.81
N SER A 5 -32.23 -4.99 -1.11
CA SER A 5 -30.81 -4.66 -1.02
C SER A 5 -29.94 -5.22 -2.15
N GLU A 6 -30.48 -6.07 -3.02
CA GLU A 6 -29.73 -6.70 -4.12
C GLU A 6 -30.29 -6.30 -5.49
N PHE A 7 -29.40 -5.94 -6.42
CA PHE A 7 -29.73 -5.74 -7.83
C PHE A 7 -28.80 -6.58 -8.71
N MET A 8 -29.31 -7.02 -9.86
CA MET A 8 -28.57 -7.84 -10.82
C MET A 8 -28.07 -6.95 -11.96
N ILE A 9 -26.77 -7.00 -12.21
CA ILE A 9 -26.17 -6.51 -13.46
C ILE A 9 -26.48 -7.54 -14.54
N SER A 10 -27.11 -7.12 -15.63
CA SER A 10 -27.44 -8.02 -16.75
C SER A 10 -26.19 -8.56 -17.46
N GLU A 11 -26.34 -9.63 -18.24
CA GLU A 11 -25.22 -10.18 -19.02
C GLU A 11 -24.64 -9.14 -19.98
N GLU A 12 -25.50 -8.35 -20.65
CA GLU A 12 -25.09 -7.27 -21.56
C GLU A 12 -24.34 -6.15 -20.82
N GLU A 13 -24.81 -5.75 -19.64
CA GLU A 13 -24.09 -4.77 -18.81
C GLU A 13 -22.76 -5.34 -18.31
N ARG A 14 -22.71 -6.64 -17.97
CA ARG A 14 -21.50 -7.30 -17.48
C ARG A 14 -20.45 -7.45 -18.58
N GLU A 15 -20.85 -7.78 -19.80
CA GLU A 15 -19.96 -7.93 -20.97
C GLU A 15 -19.11 -6.68 -21.20
N ARG A 16 -19.66 -5.49 -20.92
CA ARG A 16 -18.95 -4.21 -21.03
C ARG A 16 -18.00 -3.91 -19.87
N LEU A 17 -18.10 -4.64 -18.77
CA LEU A 17 -17.31 -4.42 -17.55
C LEU A 17 -16.10 -5.33 -17.44
N VAL A 18 -16.02 -6.38 -18.27
CA VAL A 18 -15.01 -7.44 -18.14
C VAL A 18 -14.33 -7.70 -19.48
N ALA A 19 -13.07 -8.14 -19.40
CA ALA A 19 -12.28 -8.57 -20.56
C ALA A 19 -12.67 -9.97 -21.08
N GLU A 20 -13.93 -10.39 -20.95
CA GLU A 20 -14.35 -11.75 -21.34
C GLU A 20 -14.29 -11.93 -22.85
N GLY A 21 -13.70 -13.03 -23.30
CA GLY A 21 -13.59 -13.37 -24.73
C GLY A 21 -12.28 -12.96 -25.39
N ILE A 22 -11.43 -12.15 -24.74
CA ILE A 22 -10.10 -11.83 -25.25
C ILE A 22 -9.09 -12.88 -24.77
N GLU A 23 -8.64 -13.77 -25.66
CA GLU A 23 -7.70 -14.87 -25.31
C GLU A 23 -6.38 -14.38 -24.67
N GLU A 24 -6.00 -13.13 -24.89
CA GLU A 24 -4.76 -12.54 -24.36
C GLU A 24 -4.87 -12.06 -22.90
N PHE A 25 -6.08 -11.94 -22.33
CA PHE A 25 -6.29 -11.34 -21.01
C PHE A 25 -7.34 -12.07 -20.14
N PRO A 26 -7.16 -12.09 -18.81
CA PRO A 26 -5.97 -11.69 -18.06
C PRO A 26 -4.82 -12.68 -18.27
N VAL A 27 -3.59 -12.18 -18.22
CA VAL A 27 -2.40 -13.03 -18.32
C VAL A 27 -2.22 -13.81 -17.01
N GLU A 28 -2.17 -15.13 -17.10
CA GLU A 28 -1.82 -16.00 -15.98
C GLU A 28 -0.31 -15.99 -15.74
N PHE A 29 0.09 -15.51 -14.55
CA PHE A 29 1.49 -15.44 -14.17
C PHE A 29 1.89 -16.66 -13.33
N PRO A 30 3.10 -17.22 -13.52
CA PRO A 30 3.58 -18.31 -12.67
C PRO A 30 3.59 -17.92 -11.19
N LYS A 31 3.35 -18.90 -10.33
CA LYS A 31 3.29 -18.70 -8.87
C LYS A 31 4.50 -17.92 -8.36
N TYR A 32 4.27 -16.96 -7.46
CA TYR A 32 5.27 -16.08 -6.84
C TYR A 32 5.86 -14.98 -7.73
N THR A 33 5.62 -15.00 -9.05
CA THR A 33 6.25 -14.01 -9.95
C THR A 33 5.66 -12.61 -9.78
N THR A 34 4.36 -12.47 -9.54
CA THR A 34 3.74 -11.16 -9.29
C THR A 34 4.24 -10.50 -8.01
N GLN A 35 4.60 -11.28 -6.99
CA GLN A 35 5.24 -10.79 -5.75
C GLN A 35 6.66 -10.26 -6.00
N LEU A 36 7.29 -10.59 -7.13
CA LEU A 36 8.56 -10.01 -7.58
C LEU A 36 8.35 -8.84 -8.54
N LEU A 37 7.41 -8.99 -9.49
CA LEU A 37 7.11 -7.98 -10.51
C LEU A 37 6.51 -6.70 -9.88
N ASN A 38 5.63 -6.82 -8.89
CA ASN A 38 4.99 -5.65 -8.28
C ASN A 38 6.02 -4.73 -7.59
N PRO A 39 6.92 -5.22 -6.70
CA PRO A 39 7.98 -4.38 -6.17
C PRO A 39 8.93 -3.85 -7.25
N ALA A 40 9.27 -4.66 -8.27
CA ALA A 40 10.12 -4.21 -9.37
C ALA A 40 9.51 -3.01 -10.12
N ASN A 41 8.21 -3.06 -10.43
CA ASN A 41 7.49 -1.95 -11.04
C ASN A 41 7.46 -0.72 -10.12
N ARG A 42 7.23 -0.90 -8.82
CA ARG A 42 7.22 0.21 -7.84
C ARG A 42 8.59 0.89 -7.73
N PHE A 43 9.68 0.11 -7.66
CA PHE A 43 11.04 0.66 -7.57
C PHE A 43 11.50 1.29 -8.88
N ALA A 44 11.14 0.69 -10.03
CA ALA A 44 11.45 1.25 -11.34
C ALA A 44 10.56 2.44 -11.70
N GLN A 45 9.37 2.53 -11.08
CA GLN A 45 8.33 3.51 -11.42
C GLN A 45 7.99 3.45 -12.92
N SER A 46 7.84 2.23 -13.44
CA SER A 46 7.67 1.94 -14.87
C SER A 46 6.28 2.24 -15.41
N THR A 47 5.29 2.39 -14.52
CA THR A 47 3.88 2.65 -14.87
C THR A 47 3.40 4.02 -14.38
N ARG A 48 4.32 4.96 -14.15
CA ARG A 48 3.96 6.35 -13.87
C ARG A 48 3.40 7.05 -15.11
N ASP A 49 2.65 8.12 -14.87
CA ASP A 49 1.99 8.93 -15.89
C ASP A 49 2.93 9.41 -16.99
N ASP A 50 4.18 9.73 -16.67
CA ASP A 50 5.20 10.17 -17.64
C ASP A 50 5.65 9.06 -18.60
N VAL A 51 5.34 7.80 -18.30
CA VAL A 51 5.72 6.62 -19.10
C VAL A 51 4.53 6.05 -19.85
N VAL A 52 3.44 5.73 -19.13
CA VAL A 52 2.27 5.06 -19.70
C VAL A 52 1.11 6.01 -19.97
N GLY A 53 1.18 7.25 -19.49
CA GLY A 53 0.06 8.18 -19.46
C GLY A 53 -0.73 8.08 -18.16
N ASN A 54 -1.48 9.12 -17.83
CA ASN A 54 -2.36 9.11 -16.67
C ASN A 54 -3.57 8.21 -16.94
N MET A 55 -3.61 7.03 -16.33
CA MET A 55 -4.64 6.02 -16.61
C MET A 55 -6.05 6.49 -16.26
N ASN A 56 -6.21 7.34 -15.24
CA ASN A 56 -7.51 7.90 -14.87
C ASN A 56 -8.03 8.86 -15.94
N GLU A 57 -7.20 9.82 -16.38
CA GLU A 57 -7.56 10.74 -17.46
C GLU A 57 -7.83 10.01 -18.77
N LEU A 58 -7.04 8.98 -19.09
CA LEU A 58 -7.21 8.23 -20.34
C LEU A 58 -8.48 7.38 -20.34
N ILE A 59 -8.78 6.69 -19.24
CA ILE A 59 -10.01 5.87 -19.17
C ILE A 59 -11.27 6.74 -19.12
N GLU A 60 -11.21 7.93 -18.50
CA GLU A 60 -12.31 8.91 -18.53
C GLU A 60 -12.57 9.39 -19.96
N LYS A 61 -11.53 9.82 -20.70
CA LYS A 61 -11.67 10.24 -22.10
C LYS A 61 -12.21 9.11 -22.99
N PHE A 62 -11.71 7.90 -22.80
CA PHE A 62 -12.23 6.74 -23.52
C PHE A 62 -13.73 6.57 -23.29
N ARG A 63 -14.21 6.67 -22.05
CA ARG A 63 -15.63 6.54 -21.73
C ARG A 63 -16.48 7.70 -22.26
N GLU A 64 -15.93 8.90 -22.40
CA GLU A 64 -16.62 10.01 -23.04
C GLU A 64 -16.78 9.80 -24.57
N GLU A 65 -15.74 9.29 -25.22
CA GLU A 65 -15.73 9.02 -26.68
C GLU A 65 -16.47 7.71 -27.03
N HIS A 66 -16.42 6.73 -26.13
CA HIS A 66 -17.04 5.41 -26.25
C HIS A 66 -17.91 5.10 -25.02
N PRO A 67 -19.10 5.74 -24.86
CA PRO A 67 -19.98 5.50 -23.71
C PRO A 67 -20.41 4.05 -23.52
N GLU A 68 -20.45 3.29 -24.63
CA GLU A 68 -20.79 1.86 -24.67
C GLU A 68 -19.57 0.99 -25.03
N GLY A 69 -18.35 1.54 -24.90
CA GLY A 69 -17.11 0.88 -25.29
C GLY A 69 -16.80 -0.35 -24.47
N THR A 70 -16.28 -1.37 -25.14
CA THR A 70 -15.82 -2.64 -24.55
C THR A 70 -14.35 -2.57 -24.14
N PHE A 71 -13.84 -3.65 -23.55
CA PHE A 71 -12.40 -3.76 -23.29
C PHE A 71 -11.57 -3.84 -24.58
N GLU A 72 -12.10 -4.43 -25.67
CA GLU A 72 -11.44 -4.41 -26.98
C GLU A 72 -11.32 -2.97 -27.51
N ASP A 73 -12.39 -2.18 -27.42
CA ASP A 73 -12.37 -0.77 -27.83
C ASP A 73 -11.34 0.04 -27.00
N TRP A 74 -11.19 -0.28 -25.70
CA TRP A 74 -10.17 0.35 -24.86
C TRP A 74 -8.76 0.03 -25.33
N VAL A 75 -8.51 -1.24 -25.66
CA VAL A 75 -7.22 -1.72 -26.17
C VAL A 75 -6.87 -0.96 -27.44
N ASP A 76 -7.78 -0.89 -28.41
CA ASP A 76 -7.59 -0.17 -29.67
C ASP A 76 -7.39 1.33 -29.43
N PHE A 77 -8.23 1.96 -28.61
CA PHE A 77 -8.11 3.37 -28.25
C PHE A 77 -6.74 3.71 -27.66
N TYR A 78 -6.25 2.91 -26.73
CA TYR A 78 -4.94 3.14 -26.10
C TYR A 78 -3.79 2.91 -27.09
N PHE A 79 -3.85 1.87 -27.91
CA PHE A 79 -2.81 1.55 -28.88
C PHE A 79 -2.74 2.56 -30.03
N GLU A 80 -3.88 2.95 -30.59
CA GLU A 80 -3.97 3.81 -31.78
C GLU A 80 -3.80 5.29 -31.45
N ASN A 81 -4.42 5.78 -30.37
CA ASN A 81 -4.47 7.22 -30.09
C ASN A 81 -3.37 7.70 -29.12
N TYR A 82 -2.73 6.79 -28.39
CA TYR A 82 -1.79 7.15 -27.31
C TYR A 82 -0.44 6.44 -27.39
N ASP A 83 -0.03 5.97 -28.58
CA ASP A 83 1.23 5.24 -28.78
C ASP A 83 1.39 4.04 -27.82
N GLY A 84 0.29 3.35 -27.50
CA GLY A 84 0.25 2.34 -26.44
C GLY A 84 1.34 1.28 -26.55
N GLN A 85 1.69 0.88 -27.78
CA GLN A 85 2.75 -0.12 -28.02
C GLN A 85 4.12 0.39 -27.62
N LYS A 86 4.43 1.64 -27.96
CA LYS A 86 5.69 2.28 -27.56
C LYS A 86 5.73 2.45 -26.06
N ARG A 87 4.63 2.91 -25.44
CA ARG A 87 4.55 3.14 -23.99
C ARG A 87 4.73 1.85 -23.19
N ILE A 88 4.10 0.75 -23.60
CA ILE A 88 4.29 -0.57 -22.98
C ILE A 88 5.74 -1.06 -23.14
N ASN A 89 6.35 -0.85 -24.30
CA ASN A 89 7.75 -1.20 -24.53
C ASN A 89 8.69 -0.36 -23.65
N ASP A 90 8.48 0.95 -23.58
CA ASP A 90 9.29 1.86 -22.75
C ASP A 90 9.14 1.53 -21.26
N ALA A 91 7.91 1.23 -20.79
CA ALA A 91 7.66 0.76 -19.43
C ALA A 91 8.40 -0.56 -19.15
N THR A 92 8.39 -1.48 -20.11
CA THR A 92 9.10 -2.77 -20.01
C THR A 92 10.61 -2.59 -19.92
N GLU A 93 11.20 -1.78 -20.80
CA GLU A 93 12.64 -1.46 -20.79
C GLU A 93 13.07 -0.71 -19.51
N LYS A 94 12.16 0.08 -18.93
CA LYS A 94 12.38 0.73 -17.63
C LYS A 94 12.30 -0.26 -16.47
N MET A 95 11.37 -1.22 -16.52
CA MET A 95 11.13 -2.20 -15.45
C MET A 95 12.13 -3.34 -15.42
N TYR A 96 12.47 -3.90 -16.58
CA TYR A 96 13.23 -5.15 -16.70
C TYR A 96 14.62 -5.11 -16.04
N PRO A 97 15.39 -4.00 -16.11
CA PRO A 97 16.63 -3.87 -15.35
C PRO A 97 16.45 -4.04 -13.83
N MET A 98 15.31 -3.60 -13.28
CA MET A 98 15.01 -3.80 -11.86
C MET A 98 14.67 -5.25 -11.54
N VAL A 99 13.92 -5.92 -12.43
CA VAL A 99 13.64 -7.36 -12.31
C VAL A 99 14.95 -8.16 -12.29
N ARG A 100 15.91 -7.82 -13.15
CA ARG A 100 17.25 -8.41 -13.15
C ARG A 100 17.98 -8.21 -11.82
N LYS A 101 18.03 -6.97 -11.31
CA LYS A 101 18.65 -6.68 -10.02
C LYS A 101 18.02 -7.46 -8.86
N MET A 102 16.70 -7.56 -8.83
CA MET A 102 15.99 -8.32 -7.80
C MET A 102 16.25 -9.82 -7.91
N LYS A 103 16.30 -10.34 -9.15
CA LYS A 103 16.68 -11.73 -9.40
C LYS A 103 18.09 -12.01 -8.88
N ASP A 104 19.06 -11.18 -9.27
CA ASP A 104 20.45 -11.34 -8.84
C ASP A 104 20.56 -11.23 -7.30
N ALA A 105 19.82 -10.31 -6.66
CA ALA A 105 19.77 -10.20 -5.20
C ALA A 105 19.13 -11.42 -4.52
N PHE A 106 18.15 -12.06 -5.15
CA PHE A 106 17.53 -13.28 -4.64
C PHE A 106 18.48 -14.49 -4.73
N GLU A 107 19.39 -14.50 -5.70
CA GLU A 107 20.44 -15.52 -5.82
C GLU A 107 21.44 -15.47 -4.64
N GLU A 108 21.60 -14.29 -4.01
CA GLU A 108 22.42 -14.12 -2.79
C GLU A 108 21.71 -14.58 -1.50
N VAL A 109 20.42 -14.90 -1.55
CA VAL A 109 19.66 -15.34 -0.37
C VAL A 109 19.98 -16.79 -0.07
N ASP A 110 20.69 -17.01 1.02
CA ASP A 110 20.99 -18.34 1.54
C ASP A 110 20.27 -18.64 2.87
N ARG A 111 20.53 -19.85 3.37
CA ARG A 111 19.93 -20.33 4.63
C ARG A 111 20.39 -19.52 5.84
N GLU A 112 21.62 -19.05 5.85
CA GLU A 112 22.21 -18.30 6.97
C GLU A 112 21.61 -16.90 7.03
N MET A 113 21.57 -16.18 5.90
CA MET A 113 20.90 -14.89 5.77
C MET A 113 19.42 -14.98 6.15
N THR A 114 18.73 -16.06 5.74
CA THR A 114 17.33 -16.30 6.14
C THR A 114 17.20 -16.48 7.65
N GLN A 115 18.12 -17.22 8.28
CA GLN A 115 18.11 -17.40 9.73
C GLN A 115 18.38 -16.09 10.46
N ASP A 116 19.32 -15.28 9.99
CA ASP A 116 19.62 -13.98 10.58
C ASP A 116 18.47 -12.99 10.42
N PHE A 117 17.80 -12.99 9.27
CA PHE A 117 16.59 -12.20 9.06
C PHE A 117 15.48 -12.58 10.06
N VAL A 118 15.24 -13.87 10.27
CA VAL A 118 14.26 -14.35 11.28
C VAL A 118 14.69 -13.95 12.70
N ARG A 119 15.98 -14.03 13.01
CA ARG A 119 16.50 -13.62 14.33
C ARG A 119 16.32 -12.13 14.57
N ASP A 120 16.55 -11.29 13.57
CA ASP A 120 16.32 -9.84 13.66
C ASP A 120 14.85 -9.53 13.94
N LEU A 121 13.93 -10.15 13.18
CA LEU A 121 12.49 -10.00 13.40
C LEU A 121 12.05 -10.40 14.82
N VAL A 122 12.55 -11.53 15.31
CA VAL A 122 12.11 -12.08 16.61
C VAL A 122 12.78 -11.41 17.80
N LEU A 123 14.08 -11.10 17.72
CA LEU A 123 14.84 -10.61 18.88
C LEU A 123 14.95 -9.10 18.87
N PHE A 124 15.42 -8.53 17.76
CA PHE A 124 15.72 -7.10 17.68
C PHE A 124 14.43 -6.29 17.53
N LYS A 125 13.64 -6.57 16.49
CA LYS A 125 12.41 -5.82 16.21
C LYS A 125 11.35 -5.94 17.30
N THR A 126 11.28 -7.09 17.97
CA THR A 126 10.37 -7.28 19.10
C THR A 126 10.82 -6.45 20.30
N TYR A 127 12.09 -6.52 20.68
CA TYR A 127 12.59 -5.79 21.84
C TYR A 127 12.57 -4.26 21.62
N GLU A 128 13.16 -3.79 20.52
CA GLU A 128 13.24 -2.36 20.21
C GLU A 128 11.87 -1.76 19.91
N GLY A 129 11.01 -2.48 19.19
CA GLY A 129 9.67 -2.01 18.84
C GLY A 129 8.80 -1.74 20.07
N PHE A 130 8.80 -2.67 21.04
CA PHE A 130 8.05 -2.48 22.28
C PHE A 130 8.59 -1.32 23.14
N ASP A 131 9.90 -1.19 23.24
CA ASP A 131 10.54 -0.12 24.02
C ASP A 131 10.27 1.27 23.39
N ILE A 132 10.34 1.37 22.06
CA ILE A 132 10.03 2.61 21.33
C ILE A 132 8.57 2.98 21.49
N GLN A 133 7.65 2.03 21.31
CA GLN A 133 6.22 2.25 21.49
C GLN A 133 5.92 2.73 22.91
N GLU A 134 6.50 2.10 23.93
CA GLU A 134 6.31 2.51 25.32
C GLU A 134 6.87 3.91 25.59
N ALA A 135 8.05 4.24 25.07
CA ALA A 135 8.66 5.56 25.21
C ALA A 135 7.82 6.65 24.54
N ILE A 136 7.29 6.38 23.33
CA ILE A 136 6.42 7.31 22.60
C ILE A 136 5.10 7.51 23.37
N LEU A 137 4.42 6.44 23.80
CA LEU A 137 3.19 6.55 24.57
C LEU A 137 3.38 7.38 25.85
N ARG A 138 4.46 7.13 26.60
CA ARG A 138 4.80 7.95 27.78
C ARG A 138 4.97 9.43 27.44
N LYS A 139 5.67 9.75 26.35
CA LYS A 139 5.87 11.13 25.89
C LYS A 139 4.60 11.80 25.42
N LEU A 140 3.68 11.05 24.80
CA LEU A 140 2.36 11.56 24.42
C LEU A 140 1.50 11.83 25.65
N GLY A 141 1.53 10.95 26.66
CA GLY A 141 0.88 11.19 27.96
C GLY A 141 1.36 12.47 28.64
N GLU A 142 2.69 12.67 28.71
CA GLU A 142 3.29 13.92 29.21
C GLU A 142 2.85 15.15 28.40
N LYS A 143 2.72 15.02 27.08
CA LYS A 143 2.37 16.12 26.17
C LYS A 143 0.91 16.53 26.29
N PHE A 144 0.00 15.57 26.45
CA PHE A 144 -1.44 15.78 26.51
C PHE A 144 -2.00 15.82 27.95
N ASP A 145 -1.16 15.62 28.96
CA ASP A 145 -1.54 15.52 30.38
C ASP A 145 -2.57 14.41 30.63
N GLU A 146 -2.36 13.26 29.99
CA GLU A 146 -3.27 12.10 30.02
C GLU A 146 -2.54 10.83 30.45
N GLU A 147 -3.28 9.91 31.10
CA GLU A 147 -2.74 8.59 31.40
C GLU A 147 -2.55 7.77 30.12
N THR A 148 -1.51 6.93 30.06
CA THR A 148 -1.30 6.03 28.93
C THR A 148 -1.23 4.57 29.35
N ARG A 149 -1.66 3.70 28.43
CA ARG A 149 -1.52 2.25 28.57
C ARG A 149 -1.20 1.60 27.25
N ARG A 150 -0.59 0.41 27.32
CA ARG A 150 -0.44 -0.47 26.16
C ARG A 150 -1.77 -1.13 25.81
N ALA A 151 -1.90 -1.50 24.54
CA ALA A 151 -2.96 -2.35 24.07
C ALA A 151 -2.85 -3.76 24.66
N THR A 152 -4.00 -4.41 24.80
CA THR A 152 -4.09 -5.85 25.05
C THR A 152 -3.93 -6.62 23.74
N ILE A 153 -3.66 -7.92 23.83
CA ILE A 153 -3.53 -8.80 22.64
C ILE A 153 -4.76 -8.71 21.70
N ILE A 154 -5.97 -8.51 22.25
CA ILE A 154 -7.20 -8.39 21.46
C ILE A 154 -7.27 -7.04 20.74
N GLU A 155 -6.74 -5.97 21.36
CA GLU A 155 -6.68 -4.62 20.78
C GLU A 155 -5.55 -4.51 19.75
N GLU A 156 -4.38 -5.12 19.98
CA GLU A 156 -3.27 -5.19 19.01
C GLU A 156 -3.69 -5.89 17.72
N ARG A 157 -4.51 -6.94 17.81
CA ARG A 157 -5.08 -7.61 16.62
C ARG A 157 -6.01 -6.72 15.80
N LYS A 158 -6.51 -5.62 16.37
CA LYS A 158 -7.30 -4.59 15.68
C LYS A 158 -6.42 -3.43 15.19
N GLY A 159 -5.10 -3.54 15.34
CA GLY A 159 -4.14 -2.50 14.95
C GLY A 159 -3.98 -1.39 15.99
N ILE A 160 -4.35 -1.59 17.25
CA ILE A 160 -4.15 -0.60 18.32
C ILE A 160 -2.90 -0.97 19.09
N ASP A 161 -1.94 -0.05 19.20
CA ASP A 161 -0.70 -0.27 19.93
C ASP A 161 -0.78 0.30 21.36
N GLY A 162 -1.56 1.36 21.56
CA GLY A 162 -1.78 1.90 22.89
C GLY A 162 -2.93 2.89 22.96
N PHE A 163 -3.08 3.49 24.12
CA PHE A 163 -4.09 4.49 24.41
C PHE A 163 -3.47 5.69 25.12
N ILE A 164 -3.99 6.88 24.78
CA ILE A 164 -3.74 8.16 25.45
C ILE A 164 -5.09 8.60 25.99
N GLY A 165 -5.30 8.51 27.30
CA GLY A 165 -6.63 8.52 27.90
C GLY A 165 -7.49 7.41 27.29
N ASN A 166 -8.56 7.79 26.59
CA ASN A 166 -9.44 6.88 25.86
C ASN A 166 -9.14 6.80 24.35
N GLN A 167 -8.24 7.64 23.81
CA GLN A 167 -7.93 7.68 22.39
C GLN A 167 -6.99 6.52 22.01
N PRO A 168 -7.42 5.58 21.14
CA PRO A 168 -6.52 4.56 20.62
C PRO A 168 -5.53 5.17 19.64
N VAL A 169 -4.31 4.64 19.63
CA VAL A 169 -3.24 5.06 18.71
C VAL A 169 -2.46 3.85 18.22
N GLN A 170 -1.97 3.95 16.98
CA GLN A 170 -1.00 3.02 16.43
C GLN A 170 0.36 3.70 16.31
N VAL A 171 1.46 3.00 16.60
CA VAL A 171 2.82 3.53 16.51
C VAL A 171 3.58 2.75 15.44
N LYS A 172 4.08 3.45 14.42
CA LYS A 172 4.82 2.83 13.31
C LYS A 172 6.09 3.60 12.98
N ALA A 173 7.12 2.88 12.55
CA ALA A 173 8.27 3.54 11.94
C ALA A 173 7.85 4.17 10.61
N GLU A 174 8.44 5.30 10.25
CA GLU A 174 8.14 6.02 9.01
C GLU A 174 8.34 5.14 7.75
N THR A 175 9.25 4.17 7.81
CA THR A 175 9.52 3.20 6.74
C THR A 175 8.31 2.33 6.36
N TYR A 176 7.26 2.30 7.18
CA TYR A 176 6.03 1.56 6.90
C TYR A 176 4.97 2.37 6.13
N LYS A 177 5.13 3.70 5.95
CA LYS A 177 4.14 4.55 5.26
C LYS A 177 3.72 3.98 3.89
N ASP A 178 4.67 3.42 3.13
CA ASP A 178 4.43 2.87 1.79
C ASP A 178 3.87 1.43 1.74
N ASN A 179 3.72 0.77 2.89
CA ASN A 179 3.22 -0.62 2.99
C ASN A 179 2.12 -0.76 4.05
N LEU A 180 1.39 0.31 4.35
CA LEU A 180 0.24 0.25 5.27
C LEU A 180 -0.85 -0.63 4.68
N GLN A 181 -1.52 -1.39 5.55
CA GLN A 181 -2.75 -2.09 5.17
C GLN A 181 -3.90 -1.07 5.22
N ASP A 182 -4.75 -1.07 4.18
CA ASP A 182 -5.87 -0.11 3.99
C ASP A 182 -6.97 -0.13 5.10
N ASN A 183 -6.79 -0.88 6.19
CA ASN A 183 -7.80 -1.11 7.22
C ASN A 183 -7.44 -0.54 8.61
N ILE A 184 -6.43 0.32 8.73
CA ILE A 184 -6.09 0.94 10.02
C ILE A 184 -7.07 2.10 10.29
N ARG A 185 -7.88 1.97 11.34
CA ARG A 185 -8.98 2.91 11.69
C ARG A 185 -8.65 3.81 12.89
N VAL A 186 -7.38 3.90 13.26
CA VAL A 186 -6.92 4.68 14.42
C VAL A 186 -5.76 5.56 13.98
N PRO A 187 -5.59 6.77 14.55
CA PRO A 187 -4.53 7.67 14.16
C PRO A 187 -3.17 7.00 14.33
N ILE A 188 -2.31 7.16 13.32
CA ILE A 188 -0.97 6.60 13.30
C ILE A 188 0.03 7.67 13.73
N VAL A 189 0.80 7.36 14.75
CA VAL A 189 1.98 8.13 15.16
C VAL A 189 3.20 7.52 14.49
N TYR A 190 3.85 8.30 13.63
CA TYR A 190 5.05 7.87 12.94
C TYR A 190 6.29 8.29 13.70
N TYR A 191 7.29 7.41 13.77
CA TYR A 191 8.61 7.76 14.26
C TYR A 191 9.69 7.50 13.21
N ASP A 192 10.67 8.42 13.16
CA ASP A 192 11.88 8.26 12.36
C ASP A 192 13.11 8.39 13.26
N GLU A 193 13.99 7.40 13.16
CA GLU A 193 15.24 7.37 13.91
C GLU A 193 16.32 8.12 13.15
N ASN A 194 16.81 9.21 13.75
CA ASN A 194 17.93 9.95 13.21
C ASN A 194 19.23 9.17 13.42
N LYS A 195 19.69 8.51 12.37
CA LYS A 195 20.91 7.69 12.36
C LYS A 195 22.18 8.45 12.73
N THR A 196 22.19 9.79 12.62
CA THR A 196 23.38 10.62 12.89
C THR A 196 23.50 10.99 14.37
N ASN A 197 22.41 11.33 15.05
CA ASN A 197 22.45 11.77 16.44
C ASN A 197 21.75 10.82 17.43
N LYS A 198 21.22 9.69 16.95
CA LYS A 198 20.46 8.69 17.73
C LYS A 198 19.20 9.24 18.42
N GLY A 199 18.74 10.42 18.00
CA GLY A 199 17.45 10.96 18.38
C GLY A 199 16.33 10.37 17.54
N MET A 200 15.08 10.55 17.97
CA MET A 200 13.90 10.16 17.21
C MET A 200 13.05 11.40 16.96
N MET A 201 12.57 11.56 15.73
CA MET A 201 11.47 12.48 15.42
C MET A 201 10.17 11.71 15.46
N VAL A 202 9.14 12.31 16.03
CA VAL A 202 7.81 11.70 16.16
C VAL A 202 6.80 12.64 15.54
N ASP A 203 6.13 12.18 14.49
CA ASP A 203 5.03 12.86 13.81
C ASP A 203 3.70 12.39 14.39
N ILE A 204 2.94 13.35 14.91
CA ILE A 204 1.66 13.13 15.61
C ILE A 204 0.52 13.87 14.91
N SER A 205 0.69 14.22 13.64
CA SER A 205 -0.26 15.06 12.89
C SER A 205 -1.65 14.43 12.88
N GLU A 206 -1.76 13.14 12.50
CA GLU A 206 -3.03 12.41 12.50
C GLU A 206 -3.69 12.36 13.89
N LEU A 207 -2.91 12.12 14.94
CA LEU A 207 -3.43 12.09 16.31
C LEU A 207 -3.94 13.45 16.76
N THR A 208 -3.28 14.53 16.35
CA THR A 208 -3.68 15.89 16.71
C THR A 208 -4.97 16.27 15.99
N GLU A 209 -5.09 15.94 14.71
CA GLU A 209 -6.32 16.15 13.93
C GLU A 209 -7.51 15.42 14.57
N GLU A 210 -7.33 14.16 14.98
CA GLU A 210 -8.37 13.37 15.64
C GLU A 210 -8.81 14.01 16.98
N LEU A 211 -7.86 14.37 17.85
CA LEU A 211 -8.15 14.97 19.16
C LEU A 211 -8.75 16.39 19.05
N GLU A 212 -8.45 17.12 17.98
CA GLU A 212 -9.06 18.42 17.71
C GLU A 212 -10.45 18.30 17.07
N GLY A 213 -10.70 17.24 16.28
CA GLY A 213 -12.03 16.90 15.75
C GLY A 213 -13.04 16.60 16.85
N ASP A 214 -12.64 15.80 17.84
CA ASP A 214 -13.46 15.43 19.01
C ASP A 214 -13.81 16.61 19.94
N ARG A 215 -13.13 17.76 19.79
CA ARG A 215 -13.43 18.97 20.59
C ARG A 215 -14.61 19.78 20.06
N TRP A 216 -15.12 19.47 18.87
CA TRP A 216 -16.21 20.22 18.22
C TRP A 216 -17.48 19.39 17.96
N GLU A 217 -17.54 18.14 18.43
CA GLU A 217 -18.77 17.32 18.54
C GLU A 217 -19.37 17.37 19.95
#